data_AF-A0A7X8FIT9-F1
#
_entry.id   AF-A0A7X8FIT9-F1
#
_cell.length_a   1.000
_cell.length_b   1.000
_cell.length_c   1.000
_cell.angle_alpha   90.00
_cell.angle_beta   90.00
_cell.angle_gamma   90.00
#
_symmetry.space_group_name_H-M   'P 1'
#
loop_
_entity.id
_entity.type
_entity.pdbx_description
1 polymer ?
#
loop_
_entity_poly.entity_id
_entity_poly.type
_entity_poly.pdbx_seq_one_letter_code
_entity_poly.pdbx_strand_id
1 'polypeptide(L)'
;MSSYHIVASTSESTVVAEYVPATTRPGAYQSEGELEREFIRQLTEQGYEYLKIKDENEIVTNLRRQLEQLNVFTFSESEWSKFFAENIASANEGIVEKTRKIQDDYIQILKRDDGTTKNVYLIDKKNIHNNRLQVINQYEEAGGAHETRYDVTILVNGLPLVHVELKRRGVAIREAFNQINRYQRDSFWASSGLLEYAQIFVISNGTHTKYYSNTTRFTHIKEAGGARQKSKKTSNSFEFTNFWADANNKVIPDLVDFSKTFLAKHTILNVLTRYCVFTSEELLLVMRPYQIAATERILSRIAISTNYKKLGSIEAGGYVWHTTGSGKTLTSFKTAQLASGLEGIDKVLFVVDRKDLDYQTMKEYDRFEKGAANGNTSTKVLQKQLEDDSAKIIVTTIQKPDVFISKNKSHAVYAKHVI
;
A
#
# COMPACT_ATOMS: atom_id res chain seq x y z
N MET A 1 5.36 38.06 -12.07
CA MET A 1 5.86 36.73 -11.64
C MET A 1 4.98 35.69 -12.30
N SER A 2 5.52 34.93 -13.25
CA SER A 2 4.83 33.79 -13.85
C SER A 2 4.65 32.70 -12.79
N SER A 3 3.42 32.46 -12.37
CA SER A 3 3.07 31.29 -11.55
C SER A 3 3.10 30.06 -12.45
N TYR A 4 4.13 29.24 -12.32
CA TYR A 4 4.22 27.98 -13.06
C TYR A 4 3.33 26.94 -12.40
N HIS A 5 2.12 26.78 -12.94
CA HIS A 5 1.29 25.60 -12.69
C HIS A 5 1.97 24.38 -13.33
N ILE A 6 1.82 23.20 -12.73
CA ILE A 6 2.25 21.94 -13.35
C ILE A 6 1.51 21.84 -14.69
N VAL A 7 2.25 22.02 -15.80
CA VAL A 7 1.69 22.00 -17.16
C VAL A 7 1.51 20.55 -17.65
N ALA A 8 2.31 19.62 -17.13
CA ALA A 8 2.20 18.19 -17.40
C ALA A 8 2.56 17.37 -16.15
N SER A 9 1.66 16.46 -15.77
CA SER A 9 1.93 15.40 -14.80
C SER A 9 2.59 14.25 -15.58
N THR A 10 3.72 13.75 -15.11
CA THR A 10 4.41 12.62 -15.76
C THR A 10 3.55 11.35 -15.73
N SER A 11 3.87 10.37 -16.59
CA SER A 11 3.34 9.00 -16.54
C SER A 11 3.50 8.29 -15.19
N GLU A 12 4.30 8.88 -14.30
CA GLU A 12 4.68 8.38 -12.99
C GLU A 12 3.82 8.89 -11.82
N SER A 13 2.67 9.54 -12.10
CA SER A 13 1.72 9.90 -11.03
C SER A 13 0.81 8.73 -10.70
N THR A 14 0.73 8.38 -9.42
CA THR A 14 -0.15 7.29 -8.97
C THR A 14 -1.61 7.69 -9.05
N VAL A 15 -1.92 8.96 -8.76
CA VAL A 15 -3.27 9.51 -8.92
C VAL A 15 -3.30 10.41 -10.15
N VAL A 16 -4.21 10.08 -11.09
CA VAL A 16 -4.39 10.86 -12.32
C VAL A 16 -4.80 12.29 -12.00
N ALA A 17 -4.24 13.27 -12.73
CA ALA A 17 -4.51 14.69 -12.50
C ALA A 17 -5.98 15.05 -12.73
N GLU A 18 -6.52 14.57 -13.85
CA GLU A 18 -7.92 14.70 -14.23
C GLU A 18 -8.36 13.41 -14.91
N TYR A 19 -9.60 13.02 -14.65
CA TYR A 19 -10.21 11.85 -15.27
C TYR A 19 -11.45 12.20 -16.10
N VAL A 20 -11.40 11.79 -17.36
CA VAL A 20 -12.50 11.84 -18.33
C VAL A 20 -13.04 10.43 -18.54
N PRO A 21 -14.32 10.16 -18.20
CA PRO A 21 -14.89 8.84 -18.35
C PRO A 21 -14.92 8.31 -19.77
N ALA A 22 -14.78 6.98 -19.92
CA ALA A 22 -15.00 6.33 -21.19
C ALA A 22 -16.42 6.62 -21.72
N THR A 23 -16.51 6.95 -23.01
CA THR A 23 -17.75 7.31 -23.70
C THR A 23 -18.64 6.10 -23.97
N THR A 24 -18.04 4.93 -24.19
CA THR A 24 -18.74 3.65 -24.38
C THR A 24 -18.87 2.92 -23.06
N ARG A 25 -20.12 2.79 -22.57
CA ARG A 25 -20.43 1.95 -21.41
C ARG A 25 -21.08 0.65 -21.89
N PRO A 26 -20.74 -0.50 -21.29
CA PRO A 26 -21.49 -1.74 -21.51
C PRO A 26 -22.99 -1.52 -21.27
N GLY A 27 -23.83 -2.31 -21.94
CA GLY A 27 -25.29 -2.23 -21.81
C GLY A 27 -25.79 -2.36 -20.37
N ALA A 28 -27.06 -2.01 -20.14
CA ALA A 28 -27.66 -1.95 -18.79
C ALA A 28 -27.60 -3.27 -18.00
N TYR A 29 -27.48 -4.41 -18.68
CA TYR A 29 -27.36 -5.74 -18.09
C TYR A 29 -26.07 -6.43 -18.55
N GLN A 30 -25.32 -6.97 -17.59
CA GLN A 30 -24.12 -7.77 -17.79
C GLN A 30 -24.06 -8.80 -16.66
N SER A 31 -23.94 -10.08 -17.00
CA SER A 31 -23.77 -11.16 -16.02
C SER A 31 -22.41 -11.07 -15.33
N GLU A 32 -22.25 -11.73 -14.18
CA GLU A 32 -20.96 -11.78 -13.45
C GLU A 32 -19.85 -12.37 -14.32
N GLY A 33 -20.11 -13.48 -15.01
CA GLY A 33 -19.12 -14.09 -15.90
C GLY A 33 -18.76 -13.22 -17.11
N GLU A 34 -19.69 -12.42 -17.66
CA GLU A 34 -19.35 -11.44 -18.70
C GLU A 34 -18.54 -10.28 -18.15
N LEU A 35 -18.85 -9.80 -16.95
CA LEU A 35 -18.11 -8.74 -16.27
C LEU A 35 -16.68 -9.18 -15.96
N GLU A 36 -16.51 -10.41 -15.47
CA GLU A 36 -15.22 -11.03 -15.18
C GLU A 36 -14.37 -11.17 -16.45
N ARG A 37 -14.92 -11.75 -17.52
CA ARG A 37 -14.18 -11.91 -18.79
C ARG A 37 -13.71 -10.58 -19.35
N GLU A 38 -14.58 -9.57 -19.33
CA GLU A 38 -14.23 -8.23 -19.81
C GLU A 38 -13.19 -7.56 -18.91
N PHE A 39 -13.31 -7.72 -17.59
CA PHE A 39 -12.34 -7.19 -16.64
C PHE A 39 -10.95 -7.81 -16.82
N ILE A 40 -10.87 -9.14 -16.96
CA ILE A 40 -9.60 -9.85 -17.24
C ILE A 40 -9.02 -9.37 -18.57
N ARG A 41 -9.84 -9.23 -19.61
CA ARG A 41 -9.43 -8.71 -20.93
C ARG A 41 -8.81 -7.30 -20.81
N GLN A 42 -9.40 -6.41 -20.01
CA GLN A 42 -8.84 -5.07 -19.78
C GLN A 42 -7.54 -5.09 -18.99
N LEU A 43 -7.37 -6.01 -18.05
CA LEU A 43 -6.09 -6.18 -17.35
C LEU A 43 -5.01 -6.71 -18.29
N THR A 44 -5.33 -7.67 -19.17
CA THR A 44 -4.35 -8.21 -20.12
C THR A 44 -3.93 -7.18 -21.16
N GLU A 45 -4.84 -6.32 -21.63
CA GLU A 45 -4.52 -5.16 -22.48
C GLU A 45 -3.56 -4.17 -21.81
N GLN A 46 -3.55 -4.11 -20.47
CA GLN A 46 -2.64 -3.29 -19.68
C GLN A 46 -1.34 -4.00 -19.29
N GLY A 47 -1.09 -5.20 -19.84
CA GLY A 47 0.16 -5.94 -19.66
C GLY A 47 0.18 -6.92 -18.49
N TYR A 48 -0.98 -7.30 -17.96
CA TYR A 48 -1.09 -8.42 -17.00
C TYR A 48 -1.03 -9.75 -17.76
N GLU A 49 -0.24 -10.70 -17.27
CA GLU A 49 -0.23 -12.08 -17.81
C GLU A 49 -1.43 -12.86 -17.24
N TYR A 50 -2.35 -13.31 -18.09
CA TYR A 50 -3.43 -14.19 -17.65
C TYR A 50 -2.94 -15.63 -17.52
N LEU A 51 -3.11 -16.24 -16.34
CA LEU A 51 -2.77 -17.64 -16.11
C LEU A 51 -4.03 -18.49 -15.90
N LYS A 52 -4.07 -19.64 -16.56
CA LYS A 52 -5.09 -20.67 -16.34
C LYS A 52 -4.56 -21.66 -15.32
N ILE A 53 -4.76 -21.34 -14.05
CA ILE A 53 -4.37 -22.19 -12.93
C ILE A 53 -5.45 -23.23 -12.65
N LYS A 54 -5.04 -24.50 -12.57
CA LYS A 54 -5.93 -25.62 -12.23
C LYS A 54 -5.77 -26.08 -10.80
N ASP A 55 -4.54 -25.97 -10.27
CA ASP A 55 -4.24 -26.42 -8.93
C ASP A 55 -3.21 -25.55 -8.18
N GLU A 56 -2.89 -25.92 -6.94
CA GLU A 56 -2.11 -25.12 -6.00
C GLU A 56 -0.63 -25.27 -6.30
N ASN A 57 -0.24 -26.44 -6.79
CA ASN A 57 1.12 -26.70 -7.22
C ASN A 57 1.48 -25.83 -8.42
N GLU A 58 0.53 -25.56 -9.33
CA GLU A 58 0.75 -24.62 -10.44
C GLU A 58 1.02 -23.19 -9.92
N ILE A 59 0.37 -22.75 -8.84
CA ILE A 59 0.65 -21.44 -8.24
C ILE A 59 2.01 -21.43 -7.55
N VAL A 60 2.33 -22.45 -6.76
CA VAL A 60 3.64 -22.59 -6.09
C VAL A 60 4.77 -22.61 -7.12
N THR A 61 4.58 -23.34 -8.22
CA THR A 61 5.54 -23.39 -9.34
C THR A 61 5.67 -22.04 -10.02
N ASN A 62 4.55 -21.34 -10.25
CA ASN A 62 4.60 -19.99 -10.81
C ASN A 62 5.30 -19.01 -9.86
N LEU A 63 5.03 -19.06 -8.56
CA LEU A 63 5.69 -18.23 -7.55
C LEU A 63 7.20 -18.43 -7.58
N ARG A 64 7.68 -19.69 -7.58
CA ARG A 64 9.12 -19.99 -7.74
C ARG A 64 9.69 -19.30 -8.97
N ARG A 65 9.08 -19.52 -10.14
CA ARG A 65 9.53 -18.94 -11.41
C ARG A 65 9.60 -17.42 -11.35
N GLN A 66 8.61 -16.75 -10.77
CA GLN A 66 8.59 -15.30 -10.66
C GLN A 66 9.67 -14.78 -9.71
N LEU A 67 9.90 -15.44 -8.57
CA LEU A 67 10.95 -15.08 -7.63
C LEU A 67 12.35 -15.29 -8.22
N GLU A 68 12.56 -16.39 -8.95
CA GLU A 68 13.80 -16.66 -9.70
C GLU A 68 14.09 -15.54 -10.72
N GLN A 69 13.08 -15.12 -11.47
CA GLN A 69 13.19 -14.02 -12.44
C GLN A 69 13.50 -12.68 -11.77
N LEU A 70 12.83 -12.35 -10.67
CA LEU A 70 13.05 -11.09 -9.95
C LEU A 70 14.46 -11.01 -9.36
N ASN A 71 14.96 -12.14 -8.83
CA ASN A 71 16.22 -12.20 -8.09
C ASN A 71 17.41 -12.68 -8.91
N VAL A 72 17.19 -12.94 -10.20
CA VAL A 72 18.19 -13.37 -11.19
C VAL A 72 19.00 -14.57 -10.70
N PHE A 73 18.31 -15.62 -10.29
CA PHE A 73 18.92 -16.91 -9.90
C PHE A 73 17.89 -18.04 -10.00
N THR A 74 18.35 -19.28 -9.84
CA THR A 74 17.51 -20.47 -9.80
C THR A 74 17.65 -21.18 -8.46
N PHE A 75 16.55 -21.64 -7.88
CA PHE A 75 16.58 -22.52 -6.72
C PHE A 75 16.91 -23.95 -7.17
N SER A 76 17.65 -24.70 -6.35
CA SER A 76 17.56 -26.17 -6.38
C SER A 76 16.18 -26.62 -5.85
N GLU A 77 15.79 -27.88 -6.10
CA GLU A 77 14.55 -28.41 -5.52
C GLU A 77 14.56 -28.36 -3.98
N SER A 78 15.69 -28.72 -3.36
CA SER A 78 15.87 -28.66 -1.90
C SER A 78 15.82 -27.24 -1.35
N GLU A 79 16.44 -26.28 -2.03
CA GLU A 79 16.39 -24.86 -1.66
C GLU A 79 14.96 -24.34 -1.74
N TRP A 80 14.23 -24.62 -2.82
CA TRP A 80 12.86 -24.17 -3.00
C TRP A 80 11.93 -24.77 -1.94
N SER A 81 11.97 -26.08 -1.71
CA SER A 81 11.10 -26.72 -0.73
C SER A 81 11.30 -26.15 0.68
N LYS A 82 12.56 -25.95 1.11
CA LYS A 82 12.87 -25.34 2.41
C LYS A 82 12.43 -23.89 2.47
N PHE A 83 12.80 -23.08 1.48
CA PHE A 83 12.45 -21.66 1.43
C PHE A 83 10.94 -21.44 1.40
N PHE A 84 10.21 -22.24 0.63
CA PHE A 84 8.76 -22.17 0.58
C PHE A 84 8.15 -22.49 1.95
N ALA A 85 8.55 -23.59 2.58
CA ALA A 85 8.00 -24.02 3.87
C ALA A 85 8.37 -23.08 5.04
N GLU A 86 9.58 -22.54 5.05
CA GLU A 86 10.10 -21.73 6.18
C GLU A 86 9.83 -20.23 6.00
N ASN A 87 9.94 -19.70 4.77
CA ASN A 87 9.90 -18.26 4.51
C ASN A 87 8.62 -17.79 3.80
N ILE A 88 7.86 -18.65 3.14
CA ILE A 88 6.67 -18.23 2.38
C ILE A 88 5.37 -18.72 3.03
N ALA A 89 5.29 -20.02 3.30
CA ALA A 89 4.09 -20.73 3.74
C ALA A 89 4.31 -21.41 5.10
N SER A 90 5.01 -20.73 6.01
CA SER A 90 5.22 -21.23 7.38
C SER A 90 3.89 -21.43 8.09
N ALA A 91 3.69 -22.61 8.67
CA ALA A 91 2.45 -22.98 9.33
C ALA A 91 2.11 -22.12 10.57
N ASN A 92 3.10 -21.40 11.11
CA ASN A 92 2.93 -20.52 12.26
C ASN A 92 2.62 -19.06 11.86
N GLU A 93 2.53 -18.76 10.57
CA GLU A 93 2.32 -17.40 10.05
C GLU A 93 0.93 -17.22 9.46
N GLY A 94 0.22 -16.19 9.91
CA GLY A 94 -1.08 -15.80 9.36
C GLY A 94 -1.00 -14.50 8.56
N ILE A 95 -2.16 -13.83 8.45
CA ILE A 95 -2.34 -12.58 7.72
C ILE A 95 -1.38 -11.48 8.19
N VAL A 96 -1.17 -11.37 9.50
CA VAL A 96 -0.34 -10.30 10.11
C VAL A 96 1.13 -10.48 9.72
N GLU A 97 1.65 -11.69 9.86
CA GLU A 97 3.03 -12.07 9.49
C GLU A 97 3.27 -11.88 7.99
N LYS A 98 2.35 -12.35 7.15
CA LYS A 98 2.44 -12.22 5.70
C LYS A 98 2.34 -10.77 5.23
N THR A 99 1.51 -9.96 5.90
CA THR A 99 1.46 -8.51 5.65
C THR A 99 2.79 -7.84 6.00
N ARG A 100 3.39 -8.16 7.14
CA ARG A 100 4.70 -7.63 7.52
C ARG A 100 5.80 -8.06 6.56
N LYS A 101 5.76 -9.31 6.05
CA LYS A 101 6.67 -9.75 4.98
C LYS A 101 6.55 -8.88 3.73
N ILE A 102 5.36 -8.47 3.33
CA ILE A 102 5.22 -7.57 2.16
C ILE A 102 5.60 -6.13 2.51
N GLN A 103 5.22 -5.63 3.68
CA GLN A 103 5.35 -4.21 4.02
C GLN A 103 6.74 -3.83 4.55
N ASP A 104 7.33 -4.67 5.38
CA ASP A 104 8.58 -4.39 6.09
C ASP A 104 9.70 -5.38 5.73
N ASP A 105 9.41 -6.69 5.79
CA ASP A 105 10.40 -7.76 5.67
C ASP A 105 10.40 -8.41 4.27
N TYR A 106 10.36 -7.59 3.23
CA TYR A 106 10.18 -8.06 1.84
C TYR A 106 11.43 -8.71 1.23
N ILE A 107 12.52 -8.78 2.01
CA ILE A 107 13.75 -9.49 1.68
C ILE A 107 13.86 -10.67 2.65
N GLN A 108 13.80 -11.88 2.12
CA GLN A 108 13.92 -13.12 2.87
C GLN A 108 15.31 -13.72 2.68
N ILE A 109 15.88 -14.31 3.74
CA ILE A 109 17.21 -14.90 3.67
C ILE A 109 17.09 -16.38 3.29
N LEU A 110 17.69 -16.76 2.16
CA LEU A 110 17.88 -18.14 1.75
C LEU A 110 19.26 -18.62 2.18
N LYS A 111 19.32 -19.74 2.93
CA LYS A 111 20.55 -20.53 3.10
C LYS A 111 20.64 -21.53 1.95
N ARG A 112 21.67 -21.39 1.13
CA ARG A 112 21.88 -22.21 -0.06
C ARG A 112 22.48 -23.56 0.30
N ASP A 113 22.35 -24.51 -0.61
CA ASP A 113 22.87 -25.86 -0.40
C ASP A 113 24.42 -25.90 -0.35
N ASP A 114 25.10 -24.90 -0.93
CA ASP A 114 26.56 -24.71 -0.85
C ASP A 114 27.05 -24.05 0.46
N GLY A 115 26.13 -23.76 1.40
CA GLY A 115 26.41 -23.10 2.68
C GLY A 115 26.44 -21.57 2.63
N THR A 116 26.33 -20.96 1.45
CA THR A 116 26.24 -19.49 1.31
C THR A 116 24.84 -18.97 1.65
N THR A 117 24.71 -17.66 1.84
CA THR A 117 23.41 -16.99 2.08
C THR A 117 23.08 -16.04 0.94
N LYS A 118 21.80 -16.00 0.53
CA LYS A 118 21.30 -15.07 -0.48
C LYS A 118 20.06 -14.33 0.02
N ASN A 119 20.02 -13.03 -0.27
CA ASN A 119 18.84 -12.20 -0.08
C ASN A 119 17.87 -12.42 -1.26
N VAL A 120 16.66 -12.87 -0.96
CA VAL A 120 15.57 -13.11 -1.92
C VAL A 120 14.50 -12.05 -1.70
N TYR A 121 14.35 -11.15 -2.66
CA TYR A 121 13.31 -10.14 -2.70
C TYR A 121 11.98 -10.80 -3.10
N LEU A 122 10.91 -10.52 -2.35
CA LEU A 122 9.54 -10.88 -2.71
C LEU A 122 8.91 -9.84 -3.65
N ILE A 123 9.28 -8.57 -3.45
CA ILE A 123 8.83 -7.43 -4.24
C ILE A 123 9.95 -6.39 -4.33
N ASP A 124 10.20 -5.84 -5.51
CA ASP A 124 11.14 -4.73 -5.69
C ASP A 124 10.41 -3.41 -5.38
N LYS A 125 10.69 -2.81 -4.22
CA LYS A 125 10.13 -1.52 -3.82
C LYS A 125 10.89 -0.32 -4.36
N LYS A 126 12.13 -0.52 -4.81
CA LYS A 126 12.99 0.55 -5.34
C LYS A 126 12.60 0.83 -6.78
N ASN A 127 12.59 -0.20 -7.61
CA ASN A 127 12.21 -0.14 -9.01
C ASN A 127 10.93 -0.96 -9.23
N ILE A 128 9.78 -0.35 -8.92
CA ILE A 128 8.50 -1.05 -8.90
C ILE A 128 8.17 -1.77 -10.21
N HIS A 129 8.66 -1.29 -11.36
CA HIS A 129 8.38 -1.88 -12.67
C HIS A 129 9.09 -3.20 -12.94
N ASN A 130 10.10 -3.57 -12.13
CA ASN A 130 10.72 -4.89 -12.15
C ASN A 130 9.75 -5.99 -11.69
N ASN A 131 8.71 -5.62 -10.93
CA ASN A 131 7.67 -6.56 -10.52
C ASN A 131 6.77 -6.92 -11.72
N ARG A 132 6.36 -8.18 -11.74
CA ARG A 132 5.48 -8.77 -12.76
C ARG A 132 4.07 -8.90 -12.22
N LEU A 133 3.10 -8.52 -13.05
CA LEU A 133 1.68 -8.60 -12.74
C LEU A 133 1.05 -9.73 -13.54
N GLN A 134 0.32 -10.59 -12.84
CA GLN A 134 -0.41 -11.69 -13.44
C GLN A 134 -1.84 -11.67 -12.90
N VAL A 135 -2.78 -12.24 -13.64
CA VAL A 135 -4.18 -12.31 -13.25
C VAL A 135 -4.68 -13.73 -13.43
N ILE A 136 -5.42 -14.20 -12.42
CA ILE A 136 -6.07 -15.51 -12.40
C ILE A 136 -7.51 -15.32 -11.99
N ASN A 137 -8.35 -16.28 -12.36
CA ASN A 137 -9.71 -16.38 -11.88
C ASN A 137 -10.03 -17.81 -11.46
N GLN A 138 -11.01 -17.95 -10.57
CA GLN A 138 -11.45 -19.27 -10.12
C GLN A 138 -12.51 -19.80 -11.10
N TYR A 139 -12.24 -20.95 -11.72
CA TYR A 139 -13.29 -21.74 -12.35
C TYR A 139 -13.65 -22.89 -11.41
N GLU A 140 -14.92 -22.98 -11.00
CA GLU A 140 -15.43 -24.23 -10.44
C GLU A 140 -15.51 -25.29 -11.56
N GLU A 141 -15.22 -26.55 -11.20
CA GLU A 141 -15.51 -27.69 -12.07
C GLU A 141 -17.02 -27.79 -12.32
N ALA A 142 -17.38 -28.06 -13.58
CA ALA A 142 -18.75 -28.36 -13.95
C ALA A 142 -19.24 -29.60 -13.19
N GLY A 143 -20.09 -29.40 -12.17
CA GLY A 143 -20.65 -30.46 -11.33
C GLY A 143 -20.60 -30.24 -9.81
N GLY A 144 -19.99 -29.16 -9.33
CA GLY A 144 -20.00 -28.80 -7.90
C GLY A 144 -21.38 -28.39 -7.38
N ALA A 145 -21.70 -28.76 -6.14
CA ALA A 145 -22.96 -28.42 -5.45
C ALA A 145 -23.04 -26.96 -4.95
N HIS A 146 -22.12 -26.10 -5.38
CA HIS A 146 -21.97 -24.72 -4.88
C HIS A 146 -22.22 -23.67 -5.98
N GLU A 147 -22.58 -22.46 -5.56
CA GLU A 147 -22.76 -21.32 -6.47
C GLU A 147 -21.42 -20.91 -7.10
N THR A 148 -21.40 -20.78 -8.43
CA THR A 148 -20.23 -20.33 -9.21
C THR A 148 -19.66 -19.03 -8.67
N ARG A 149 -18.39 -19.04 -8.29
CA ARG A 149 -17.67 -17.87 -7.77
C ARG A 149 -16.95 -17.14 -8.90
N TYR A 150 -17.13 -15.83 -8.97
CA TYR A 150 -16.54 -14.97 -10.00
C TYR A 150 -15.53 -14.03 -9.34
N ASP A 151 -14.39 -14.61 -8.96
CA ASP A 151 -13.33 -13.91 -8.25
C ASP A 151 -12.08 -13.81 -9.11
N VAL A 152 -11.54 -12.59 -9.18
CA VAL A 152 -10.30 -12.32 -9.90
C VAL A 152 -9.22 -12.00 -8.88
N THR A 153 -8.09 -12.70 -8.98
CA THR A 153 -6.94 -12.47 -8.11
C THR A 153 -5.77 -11.98 -8.95
N ILE A 154 -5.16 -10.88 -8.51
CA ILE A 154 -3.98 -10.31 -9.13
C ILE A 154 -2.76 -10.76 -8.33
N LEU A 155 -1.83 -11.37 -9.05
CA LEU A 155 -0.55 -11.81 -8.52
C LEU A 155 0.51 -10.75 -8.79
N VAL A 156 1.34 -10.46 -7.80
CA VAL A 156 2.57 -9.67 -7.95
C VAL A 156 3.74 -10.60 -7.68
N ASN A 157 4.55 -10.85 -8.71
CA ASN A 157 5.61 -11.87 -8.67
C ASN A 157 5.09 -13.24 -8.19
N GLY A 158 3.88 -13.62 -8.59
CA GLY A 158 3.25 -14.88 -8.19
C GLY A 158 2.55 -14.87 -6.83
N LEU A 159 2.72 -13.84 -5.99
CA LEU A 159 2.02 -13.70 -4.71
C LEU A 159 0.65 -13.04 -4.89
N PRO A 160 -0.44 -13.57 -4.32
CA PRO A 160 -1.78 -12.97 -4.43
C PRO A 160 -1.89 -11.74 -3.53
N LEU A 161 -1.67 -10.55 -4.08
CA LEU A 161 -1.66 -9.30 -3.30
C LEU A 161 -2.95 -8.49 -3.43
N VAL A 162 -3.73 -8.68 -4.50
CA VAL A 162 -5.01 -8.01 -4.68
C VAL A 162 -6.07 -9.03 -5.06
N HIS A 163 -7.21 -8.97 -4.37
CA HIS A 163 -8.34 -9.85 -4.63
C HIS A 163 -9.57 -9.00 -4.98
N VAL A 164 -10.26 -9.39 -6.05
CA VAL A 164 -11.36 -8.65 -6.65
C VAL A 164 -12.60 -9.53 -6.67
N GLU A 165 -13.62 -9.08 -5.95
CA GLU A 165 -14.95 -9.68 -5.92
C GLU A 165 -15.87 -8.93 -6.88
N LEU A 166 -16.45 -9.65 -7.84
CA LEU A 166 -17.39 -9.09 -8.80
C LEU A 166 -18.82 -9.52 -8.48
N LYS A 167 -19.75 -8.57 -8.65
CA LYS A 167 -21.19 -8.80 -8.64
C LYS A 167 -21.83 -8.32 -9.93
N ARG A 168 -22.94 -8.94 -10.30
CA ARG A 168 -23.72 -8.50 -11.47
C ARG A 168 -24.22 -7.06 -11.28
N ARG A 169 -24.34 -6.33 -12.38
CA ARG A 169 -24.91 -4.96 -12.38
C ARG A 169 -26.33 -4.98 -11.79
N GLY A 170 -26.65 -3.98 -10.97
CA GLY A 170 -27.94 -3.86 -10.28
C GLY A 170 -27.99 -4.43 -8.87
N VAL A 171 -27.02 -5.26 -8.46
CA VAL A 171 -26.88 -5.71 -7.07
C VAL A 171 -26.21 -4.62 -6.23
N ALA A 172 -26.64 -4.44 -4.98
CA ALA A 172 -26.01 -3.49 -4.08
C ALA A 172 -24.58 -3.94 -3.76
N ILE A 173 -23.59 -3.06 -3.97
CA ILE A 173 -22.16 -3.35 -3.71
C ILE A 173 -21.88 -3.80 -2.25
N ARG A 174 -22.77 -3.45 -1.31
CA ARG A 174 -22.70 -3.90 0.08
C ARG A 174 -22.86 -5.42 0.21
N GLU A 175 -23.59 -6.07 -0.70
CA GLU A 175 -23.70 -7.54 -0.72
C GLU A 175 -22.36 -8.19 -1.04
N ALA A 176 -21.58 -7.62 -1.97
CA ALA A 176 -20.21 -8.07 -2.26
C ALA A 176 -19.33 -8.02 -0.99
N PHE A 177 -19.44 -6.94 -0.21
CA PHE A 177 -18.70 -6.80 1.05
C PHE A 177 -19.07 -7.88 2.09
N ASN A 178 -20.33 -8.30 2.14
CA ASN A 178 -20.79 -9.31 3.11
C ASN A 178 -20.46 -10.76 2.68
N GLN A 179 -20.42 -11.05 1.38
CA GLN A 179 -20.12 -12.40 0.87
C GLN A 179 -18.66 -12.81 1.11
N ILE A 180 -17.78 -11.81 1.18
CA ILE A 180 -16.36 -11.99 1.46
C ILE A 180 -16.07 -12.69 2.82
N ASN A 181 -17.06 -12.81 3.71
CA ASN A 181 -16.91 -13.52 4.98
C ASN A 181 -16.61 -15.04 4.85
N ARG A 182 -16.74 -15.67 3.66
CA ARG A 182 -16.64 -17.14 3.51
C ARG A 182 -15.27 -17.68 3.03
N TYR A 183 -14.36 -16.85 2.54
CA TYR A 183 -13.14 -17.34 1.84
C TYR A 183 -12.09 -18.04 2.71
N GLN A 184 -12.12 -17.87 4.04
CA GLN A 184 -11.13 -18.50 4.92
C GLN A 184 -11.27 -20.02 5.04
N ARG A 185 -12.42 -20.61 4.67
CA ARG A 185 -12.67 -22.04 4.87
C ARG A 185 -12.76 -22.85 3.58
N ASP A 186 -13.31 -22.27 2.52
CA ASP A 186 -13.75 -23.03 1.33
C ASP A 186 -13.05 -22.60 0.04
N SER A 187 -11.86 -22.01 0.10
CA SER A 187 -11.12 -21.59 -1.10
C SER A 187 -9.97 -22.53 -1.42
N PHE A 188 -9.65 -22.62 -2.71
CA PHE A 188 -8.55 -23.36 -3.30
C PHE A 188 -7.17 -23.15 -2.63
N TRP A 189 -7.06 -22.12 -1.79
CA TRP A 189 -5.86 -21.61 -1.13
C TRP A 189 -5.68 -22.04 0.32
N ALA A 190 -6.63 -22.80 0.87
CA ALA A 190 -6.71 -23.10 2.30
C ALA A 190 -5.53 -23.94 2.82
N SER A 191 -4.85 -24.71 1.96
CA SER A 191 -3.76 -25.61 2.34
C SER A 191 -2.40 -24.91 2.50
N SER A 192 -2.01 -24.00 1.58
CA SER A 192 -0.75 -23.24 1.71
C SER A 192 -0.90 -21.89 2.42
N GLY A 193 -2.14 -21.41 2.60
CA GLY A 193 -2.40 -20.09 3.17
C GLY A 193 -1.89 -18.93 2.31
N LEU A 194 -1.58 -19.14 1.01
CA LEU A 194 -1.02 -18.08 0.15
C LEU A 194 -1.98 -16.89 0.00
N LEU A 195 -3.29 -17.09 0.03
CA LEU A 195 -4.27 -15.99 -0.08
C LEU A 195 -4.20 -15.00 1.10
N GLU A 196 -3.60 -15.40 2.22
CA GLU A 196 -3.39 -14.52 3.36
C GLU A 196 -2.35 -13.41 3.08
N TYR A 197 -1.60 -13.50 1.97
CA TYR A 197 -0.78 -12.41 1.45
C TYR A 197 -1.59 -11.25 0.86
N ALA A 198 -2.90 -11.41 0.64
CA ALA A 198 -3.73 -10.34 0.10
C ALA A 198 -3.60 -9.06 0.94
N GLN A 199 -3.25 -7.97 0.29
CA GLN A 199 -3.07 -6.65 0.91
C GLN A 199 -4.32 -5.80 0.69
N ILE A 200 -4.86 -5.85 -0.53
CA ILE A 200 -5.97 -5.01 -0.99
C ILE A 200 -7.11 -5.91 -1.45
N PHE A 201 -8.32 -5.58 -1.01
CA PHE A 201 -9.56 -6.13 -1.55
C PHE A 201 -10.26 -5.07 -2.38
N VAL A 202 -10.82 -5.49 -3.51
CA VAL A 202 -11.66 -4.67 -4.38
C VAL A 202 -13.01 -5.36 -4.48
N ILE A 203 -14.07 -4.57 -4.37
CA ILE A 203 -15.45 -5.01 -4.59
C ILE A 203 -16.03 -4.17 -5.73
N SER A 204 -16.71 -4.80 -6.67
CA SER A 204 -17.39 -4.09 -7.75
C SER A 204 -18.70 -4.75 -8.15
N ASN A 205 -19.68 -3.92 -8.53
CA ASN A 205 -20.87 -4.37 -9.24
C ASN A 205 -20.89 -3.86 -10.70
N GLY A 206 -19.73 -3.51 -11.25
CA GLY A 206 -19.56 -2.87 -12.54
C GLY A 206 -19.75 -1.35 -12.50
N THR A 207 -20.81 -0.86 -11.84
CA THR A 207 -21.11 0.59 -11.76
C THR A 207 -20.39 1.32 -10.64
N HIS A 208 -20.15 0.62 -9.54
CA HIS A 208 -19.49 1.14 -8.35
C HIS A 208 -18.40 0.17 -7.95
N THR A 209 -17.21 0.71 -7.75
CA THR A 209 -16.01 -0.04 -7.40
C THR A 209 -15.36 0.62 -6.20
N LYS A 210 -15.05 -0.19 -5.19
CA LYS A 210 -14.39 0.26 -3.96
C LYS A 210 -13.25 -0.66 -3.59
N TYR A 211 -12.28 -0.12 -2.87
CA TYR A 211 -11.13 -0.86 -2.36
C TYR A 211 -10.91 -0.62 -0.86
N TYR A 212 -10.27 -1.57 -0.19
CA TYR A 212 -9.96 -1.53 1.23
C TYR A 212 -8.81 -2.50 1.58
N SER A 213 -8.24 -2.36 2.78
CA SER A 213 -7.15 -3.23 3.23
C SER A 213 -7.67 -4.55 3.79
N ASN A 214 -6.79 -5.55 3.86
CA ASN A 214 -7.07 -6.82 4.53
C ASN A 214 -7.43 -6.65 6.02
N THR A 215 -6.86 -5.67 6.73
CA THR A 215 -7.22 -5.43 8.13
C THR A 215 -8.68 -4.99 8.31
N THR A 216 -9.19 -4.11 7.43
CA THR A 216 -10.61 -3.72 7.44
C THR A 216 -11.49 -4.96 7.27
N ARG A 217 -11.09 -5.87 6.39
CA ARG A 217 -11.77 -7.16 6.19
C ARG A 217 -11.74 -8.04 7.44
N PHE A 218 -10.55 -8.33 7.95
CA PHE A 218 -10.36 -9.26 9.06
C PHE A 218 -11.11 -8.81 10.31
N THR A 219 -11.08 -7.51 10.60
CA THR A 219 -11.79 -6.96 11.75
C THR A 219 -13.31 -7.03 11.56
N HIS A 220 -13.81 -6.77 10.34
CA HIS A 220 -15.23 -6.94 10.02
C HIS A 220 -15.72 -8.37 10.29
N ILE A 221 -14.95 -9.38 9.83
CA ILE A 221 -15.26 -10.80 10.05
C ILE A 221 -15.29 -11.14 11.55
N LYS A 222 -14.29 -10.66 12.30
CA LYS A 222 -14.18 -10.90 13.75
C LYS A 222 -15.36 -10.32 14.52
N GLU A 223 -15.84 -9.14 14.14
CA GLU A 223 -17.00 -8.49 14.75
C GLU A 223 -18.31 -9.20 14.40
N ALA A 224 -18.48 -9.65 13.16
CA ALA A 224 -19.66 -10.40 12.71
C ALA A 224 -19.79 -11.78 13.40
N GLY A 225 -18.66 -12.42 13.76
CA GLY A 225 -18.59 -13.74 14.39
C GLY A 225 -18.99 -13.81 15.87
N GLY A 226 -19.54 -12.73 16.46
CA GLY A 226 -20.15 -12.79 17.80
C GLY A 226 -19.20 -12.53 18.98
N ALA A 227 -17.98 -12.04 18.75
CA ALA A 227 -17.13 -11.49 19.82
C ALA A 227 -17.74 -10.18 20.36
N ARG A 228 -18.75 -10.30 21.23
CA ARG A 228 -19.33 -9.19 22.00
C ARG A 228 -18.29 -8.62 22.96
N GLN A 229 -17.39 -7.78 22.46
CA GLN A 229 -16.85 -6.72 23.29
C GLN A 229 -17.61 -5.43 22.95
N LYS A 230 -18.20 -4.82 24.00
CA LYS A 230 -18.71 -3.44 23.96
C LYS A 230 -17.53 -2.52 23.60
N SER A 231 -17.21 -2.37 22.32
CA SER A 231 -16.24 -1.39 21.86
C SER A 231 -16.92 -0.44 20.87
N LYS A 232 -16.51 0.83 20.94
CA LYS A 232 -16.93 1.93 20.05
C LYS A 232 -17.03 1.43 18.60
N LYS A 233 -17.99 1.96 17.80
CA LYS A 233 -18.01 1.77 16.34
C LYS A 233 -16.57 1.84 15.80
N THR A 234 -15.97 0.69 15.48
CA THR A 234 -14.57 0.62 15.08
C THR A 234 -14.48 0.95 13.59
N SER A 235 -13.27 1.22 13.12
CA SER A 235 -12.99 1.67 11.75
C SER A 235 -13.13 0.58 10.67
N ASN A 236 -14.09 -0.33 10.82
CA ASN A 236 -14.11 -1.63 10.13
C ASN A 236 -15.47 -1.99 9.51
N SER A 237 -16.36 -1.00 9.36
CA SER A 237 -17.60 -1.12 8.60
C SER A 237 -17.36 -0.93 7.09
N PHE A 238 -18.37 -1.24 6.27
CA PHE A 238 -18.38 -0.88 4.84
C PHE A 238 -18.05 0.61 4.59
N GLU A 239 -18.24 1.50 5.57
CA GLU A 239 -17.90 2.93 5.48
C GLU A 239 -16.39 3.19 5.35
N PHE A 240 -15.54 2.21 5.68
CA PHE A 240 -14.08 2.28 5.54
C PHE A 240 -13.57 1.75 4.20
N THR A 241 -14.48 1.33 3.33
CA THR A 241 -14.19 1.09 1.91
C THR A 241 -14.11 2.40 1.15
N ASN A 242 -13.12 2.54 0.30
CA ASN A 242 -12.79 3.79 -0.38
C ASN A 242 -13.14 3.69 -1.87
N PHE A 243 -13.67 4.78 -2.42
CA PHE A 243 -13.68 4.96 -3.87
C PHE A 243 -12.29 5.42 -4.34
N TRP A 244 -11.92 5.03 -5.55
CA TRP A 244 -10.83 5.70 -6.26
C TRP A 244 -11.30 7.06 -6.80
N ALA A 245 -10.39 8.00 -6.96
CA ALA A 245 -10.68 9.34 -7.41
C ALA A 245 -9.47 9.95 -8.12
N ASP A 246 -9.71 10.96 -8.96
CA ASP A 246 -8.63 11.78 -9.50
C ASP A 246 -8.08 12.79 -8.47
N ALA A 247 -7.09 13.56 -8.87
CA ALA A 247 -6.40 14.50 -8.00
C ALA A 247 -7.25 15.72 -7.62
N ASN A 248 -8.43 15.90 -8.23
CA ASN A 248 -9.46 16.88 -7.88
C ASN A 248 -10.58 16.28 -7.00
N ASN A 249 -10.40 15.04 -6.53
CA ASN A 249 -11.34 14.28 -5.72
C ASN A 249 -12.63 13.89 -6.45
N LYS A 250 -12.62 13.88 -7.78
CA LYS A 250 -13.74 13.35 -8.57
C LYS A 250 -13.67 11.83 -8.55
N VAL A 251 -14.71 11.21 -8.02
CA VAL A 251 -14.82 9.76 -7.86
C VAL A 251 -14.82 9.05 -9.22
N ILE A 252 -14.13 7.91 -9.29
CA ILE A 252 -14.05 6.99 -10.43
C ILE A 252 -14.75 5.67 -10.03
N PRO A 253 -16.08 5.57 -10.21
CA PRO A 253 -16.85 4.45 -9.65
C PRO A 253 -16.94 3.26 -10.60
N ASP A 254 -16.95 3.48 -11.92
CA ASP A 254 -17.13 2.40 -12.90
C ASP A 254 -15.89 1.50 -12.97
N LEU A 255 -16.11 0.19 -13.09
CA LEU A 255 -15.04 -0.81 -13.09
C LEU A 255 -14.05 -0.61 -14.24
N VAL A 256 -14.51 -0.19 -15.43
CA VAL A 256 -13.65 -0.02 -16.60
C VAL A 256 -12.62 1.07 -16.34
N ASP A 257 -13.08 2.19 -15.81
CA ASP A 257 -12.24 3.35 -15.56
C ASP A 257 -11.37 3.17 -14.32
N PHE A 258 -11.89 2.48 -13.30
CA PHE A 258 -11.10 2.02 -12.16
C PHE A 258 -9.95 1.09 -12.63
N SER A 259 -10.22 0.18 -13.57
CA SER A 259 -9.22 -0.73 -14.12
C SER A 259 -8.10 0.01 -14.86
N LYS A 260 -8.45 1.06 -15.61
CA LYS A 260 -7.49 1.89 -16.37
C LYS A 260 -6.69 2.86 -15.51
N THR A 261 -7.11 3.11 -14.27
CA THR A 261 -6.50 4.10 -13.38
C THR A 261 -5.86 3.44 -12.17
N PHE A 262 -6.66 2.86 -11.27
CA PHE A 262 -6.18 2.20 -10.05
C PHE A 262 -5.38 0.93 -10.34
N LEU A 263 -5.83 0.13 -11.31
CA LEU A 263 -5.16 -1.12 -11.72
C LEU A 263 -4.22 -0.93 -12.91
N ALA A 264 -3.84 0.30 -13.24
CA ALA A 264 -2.69 0.51 -14.11
C ALA A 264 -1.43 0.00 -13.40
N LYS A 265 -0.52 -0.65 -14.14
CA LYS A 265 0.68 -1.31 -13.57
C LYS A 265 1.46 -0.40 -12.62
N HIS A 266 1.73 0.84 -13.03
CA HIS A 266 2.41 1.83 -12.21
C HIS A 266 1.64 2.12 -10.91
N THR A 267 0.35 2.43 -11.03
CA THR A 267 -0.52 2.80 -9.91
C THR A 267 -0.61 1.71 -8.86
N ILE A 268 -1.00 0.50 -9.24
CA ILE A 268 -1.23 -0.58 -8.27
C ILE A 268 0.06 -0.97 -7.53
N LEU A 269 1.19 -0.98 -8.25
CA LEU A 269 2.48 -1.30 -7.65
C LEU A 269 2.94 -0.20 -6.69
N ASN A 270 2.74 1.08 -7.02
CA ASN A 270 2.97 2.17 -6.08
C ASN A 270 2.04 2.11 -4.88
N VAL A 271 0.76 1.80 -5.05
CA VAL A 271 -0.17 1.65 -3.93
C VAL A 271 0.31 0.56 -2.99
N LEU A 272 0.65 -0.63 -3.52
CA LEU A 272 1.11 -1.77 -2.72
C LEU A 272 2.46 -1.55 -2.04
N THR A 273 3.40 -0.87 -2.70
CA THR A 273 4.79 -0.73 -2.21
C THR A 273 5.04 0.56 -1.42
N ARG A 274 4.34 1.65 -1.77
CA ARG A 274 4.58 3.00 -1.23
C ARG A 274 3.41 3.62 -0.51
N TYR A 275 2.17 3.20 -0.74
CA TYR A 275 1.00 3.87 -0.15
C TYR A 275 0.10 2.96 0.70
N CYS A 276 0.61 1.77 1.02
CA CYS A 276 0.20 0.99 2.18
C CYS A 276 1.04 1.40 3.40
N VAL A 277 0.41 1.38 4.57
CA VAL A 277 1.04 1.63 5.86
C VAL A 277 0.68 0.48 6.79
N PHE A 278 1.70 -0.21 7.29
CA PHE A 278 1.55 -1.22 8.33
C PHE A 278 1.92 -0.60 9.68
N THR A 279 0.92 -0.42 10.54
CA THR A 279 1.06 0.33 11.79
C THR A 279 1.75 -0.49 12.89
N SER A 280 2.16 0.16 13.96
CA SER A 280 2.67 -0.47 15.20
C SER A 280 1.62 -1.32 15.94
N GLU A 281 0.36 -1.21 15.54
CA GLU A 281 -0.76 -2.04 16.01
C GLU A 281 -1.08 -3.18 15.03
N GLU A 282 -0.18 -3.41 14.06
CA GLU A 282 -0.29 -4.50 13.08
C GLU A 282 -1.53 -4.35 12.18
N LEU A 283 -1.94 -3.10 11.94
CA LEU A 283 -3.04 -2.75 11.05
C LEU A 283 -2.47 -2.33 9.70
N LEU A 284 -2.91 -2.97 8.63
CA LEU A 284 -2.68 -2.52 7.26
C LEU A 284 -3.69 -1.44 6.90
N LEU A 285 -3.21 -0.27 6.52
CA LEU A 285 -4.00 0.85 6.02
C LEU A 285 -3.58 1.13 4.58
N VAL A 286 -4.54 1.33 3.67
CA VAL A 286 -4.26 1.81 2.31
C VAL A 286 -4.64 3.27 2.24
N MET A 287 -3.73 4.12 1.74
CA MET A 287 -4.00 5.54 1.60
C MET A 287 -5.12 5.82 0.59
N ARG A 288 -5.88 6.88 0.87
CA ARG A 288 -6.92 7.41 -0.01
C ARG A 288 -6.31 8.26 -1.13
N PRO A 289 -6.99 8.45 -2.27
CA PRO A 289 -6.43 9.15 -3.43
C PRO A 289 -5.90 10.55 -3.09
N TYR A 290 -6.66 11.32 -2.30
CA TYR A 290 -6.24 12.66 -1.88
C TYR A 290 -4.99 12.65 -0.99
N GLN A 291 -4.78 11.61 -0.20
CA GLN A 291 -3.58 11.47 0.64
C GLN A 291 -2.37 11.18 -0.25
N ILE A 292 -2.51 10.26 -1.21
CA ILE A 292 -1.47 9.93 -2.19
C ILE A 292 -1.10 11.18 -3.01
N ALA A 293 -2.11 11.86 -3.55
CA ALA A 293 -1.91 13.05 -4.37
C ALA A 293 -1.28 14.22 -3.59
N ALA A 294 -1.58 14.35 -2.29
CA ALA A 294 -0.90 15.31 -1.42
C ALA A 294 0.57 14.94 -1.19
N THR A 295 0.84 13.68 -0.87
CA THR A 295 2.19 13.16 -0.66
C THR A 295 3.07 13.32 -1.91
N GLU A 296 2.59 12.93 -3.09
CA GLU A 296 3.33 13.08 -4.34
C GLU A 296 3.63 14.55 -4.67
N ARG A 297 2.67 15.45 -4.41
CA ARG A 297 2.90 16.89 -4.60
C ARG A 297 3.94 17.45 -3.64
N ILE A 298 3.98 16.99 -2.39
CA ILE A 298 5.02 17.39 -1.43
C ILE A 298 6.40 16.88 -1.88
N LEU A 299 6.52 15.60 -2.25
CA LEU A 299 7.78 15.02 -2.73
C LEU A 299 8.28 15.71 -4.01
N SER A 300 7.37 15.97 -4.95
CA SER A 300 7.67 16.71 -6.17
C SER A 300 8.14 18.14 -5.86
N ARG A 301 7.46 18.83 -4.93
CA ARG A 301 7.86 20.16 -4.47
C ARG A 301 9.26 20.15 -3.87
N ILE A 302 9.60 19.19 -3.01
CA ILE A 302 10.95 19.03 -2.43
C ILE A 302 11.99 18.89 -3.55
N ALA A 303 11.77 17.97 -4.50
CA ALA A 303 12.69 17.74 -5.60
C ALA A 303 12.88 18.98 -6.49
N ILE A 304 11.79 19.64 -6.88
CA ILE A 304 11.82 20.89 -7.67
C ILE A 304 12.59 21.96 -6.91
N SER A 305 12.24 22.21 -5.65
CA SER A 305 12.88 23.26 -4.84
C SER A 305 14.37 23.03 -4.64
N THR A 306 14.78 21.77 -4.53
CA THR A 306 16.20 21.37 -4.45
C THR A 306 16.92 21.67 -5.76
N ASN A 307 16.38 21.19 -6.88
CA ASN A 307 16.98 21.33 -8.21
C ASN A 307 17.09 22.80 -8.65
N TYR A 308 16.08 23.60 -8.36
CA TYR A 308 16.04 25.02 -8.70
C TYR A 308 16.68 25.92 -7.62
N LYS A 309 17.34 25.34 -6.60
CA LYS A 309 18.05 26.06 -5.52
C LYS A 309 17.17 27.10 -4.82
N LYS A 310 15.92 26.72 -4.52
CA LYS A 310 14.92 27.57 -3.85
C LYS A 310 14.84 27.36 -2.34
N LEU A 311 15.65 26.46 -1.77
CA LEU A 311 15.67 26.14 -0.34
C LEU A 311 15.80 27.41 0.52
N GLY A 312 15.11 27.44 1.66
CA GLY A 312 15.05 28.60 2.56
C GLY A 312 14.10 29.73 2.14
N SER A 313 13.41 29.60 0.99
CA SER A 313 12.39 30.55 0.54
C SER A 313 10.95 30.02 0.76
N ILE A 314 9.96 30.92 0.73
CA ILE A 314 8.54 30.54 0.80
C ILE A 314 8.14 29.66 -0.39
N GLU A 315 8.71 29.92 -1.58
CA GLU A 315 8.45 29.15 -2.81
C GLU A 315 8.93 27.70 -2.73
N ALA A 316 9.86 27.41 -1.80
CA ALA A 316 10.42 26.08 -1.63
C ALA A 316 9.41 25.09 -1.04
N GLY A 317 8.44 25.59 -0.28
CA GLY A 317 7.46 24.80 0.47
C GLY A 317 6.03 24.94 -0.08
N GLY A 318 5.07 24.74 0.82
CA GLY A 318 3.64 24.82 0.56
C GLY A 318 2.83 24.31 1.75
N TYR A 319 1.52 24.22 1.60
CA TYR A 319 0.63 23.63 2.60
C TYR A 319 -0.37 22.68 1.96
N VAL A 320 -0.83 21.70 2.74
CA VAL A 320 -1.93 20.80 2.38
C VAL A 320 -3.09 21.07 3.32
N TRP A 321 -4.24 21.44 2.77
CA TRP A 321 -5.43 21.70 3.57
C TRP A 321 -6.39 20.51 3.53
N HIS A 322 -6.31 19.68 4.58
CA HIS A 322 -7.17 18.52 4.78
C HIS A 322 -8.07 18.73 6.00
N THR A 323 -9.37 18.42 5.87
CA THR A 323 -10.34 18.55 6.96
C THR A 323 -9.98 17.66 8.17
N THR A 324 -10.49 17.98 9.35
CA THR A 324 -10.27 17.19 10.58
C THR A 324 -10.88 15.79 10.45
N GLY A 325 -10.16 14.77 10.93
CA GLY A 325 -10.58 13.36 10.80
C GLY A 325 -10.29 12.71 9.43
N SER A 326 -9.75 13.43 8.45
CA SER A 326 -9.45 12.88 7.11
C SER A 326 -8.18 12.02 7.03
N GLY A 327 -7.47 11.79 8.14
CA GLY A 327 -6.22 11.02 8.15
C GLY A 327 -4.97 11.84 7.84
N LYS A 328 -4.88 13.08 8.35
CA LYS A 328 -3.70 13.95 8.20
C LYS A 328 -2.43 13.31 8.75
N THR A 329 -2.49 12.73 9.95
CA THR A 329 -1.36 12.08 10.63
C THR A 329 -0.75 10.97 9.79
N LEU A 330 -1.58 10.10 9.21
CA LEU A 330 -1.13 9.04 8.30
C LEU A 330 -0.43 9.61 7.05
N THR A 331 -1.03 10.66 6.47
CA THR A 331 -0.53 11.30 5.25
C THR A 331 0.84 11.95 5.49
N SER A 332 0.96 12.75 6.54
CA SER A 332 2.19 13.48 6.85
C SER A 332 3.31 12.53 7.24
N PHE A 333 3.00 11.51 8.04
CA PHE A 333 3.95 10.48 8.42
C PHE A 333 4.50 9.71 7.22
N LYS A 334 3.62 9.22 6.34
CA LYS A 334 4.06 8.49 5.15
C LYS A 334 4.87 9.37 4.21
N THR A 335 4.49 10.65 4.10
CA THR A 335 5.26 11.64 3.34
C THR A 335 6.67 11.82 3.90
N ALA A 336 6.82 11.93 5.23
CA ALA A 336 8.14 12.02 5.87
C ALA A 336 8.99 10.78 5.64
N GLN A 337 8.39 9.58 5.71
CA GLN A 337 9.06 8.33 5.39
C GLN A 337 9.61 8.33 3.96
N LEU A 338 8.77 8.67 2.98
CA LEU A 338 9.19 8.72 1.57
C LEU A 338 10.20 9.82 1.30
N ALA A 339 10.04 10.99 1.91
CA ALA A 339 10.96 12.12 1.76
C ALA A 339 12.36 11.81 2.31
N SER A 340 12.44 11.02 3.38
CA SER A 340 13.73 10.61 3.96
C SER A 340 14.57 9.70 3.06
N GLY A 341 13.92 9.04 2.08
CA GLY A 341 14.57 8.21 1.08
C GLY A 341 14.94 8.96 -0.21
N LEU A 342 14.64 10.25 -0.32
CA LEU A 342 15.04 11.06 -1.46
C LEU A 342 16.55 11.32 -1.42
N GLU A 343 17.18 11.25 -2.59
CA GLU A 343 18.60 11.55 -2.73
C GLU A 343 18.89 13.02 -2.37
N GLY A 344 19.99 13.25 -1.66
CA GLY A 344 20.39 14.59 -1.23
C GLY A 344 19.59 15.14 -0.03
N ILE A 345 18.65 14.39 0.55
CA ILE A 345 18.02 14.74 1.84
C ILE A 345 18.85 14.16 2.99
N ASP A 346 19.36 15.06 3.84
CA ASP A 346 20.11 14.64 5.02
C ASP A 346 19.17 14.19 6.13
N LYS A 347 18.14 15.00 6.43
CA LYS A 347 17.18 14.76 7.53
C LYS A 347 15.80 15.30 7.19
N VAL A 348 14.77 14.65 7.73
CA VAL A 348 13.37 15.12 7.71
C VAL A 348 12.95 15.44 9.13
N LEU A 349 12.62 16.70 9.40
CA LEU A 349 12.15 17.15 10.69
C LEU A 349 10.61 17.14 10.73
N PHE A 350 10.06 16.15 11.41
CA PHE A 350 8.63 15.99 11.59
C PHE A 350 8.17 16.71 12.87
N VAL A 351 7.59 17.90 12.70
CA VAL A 351 7.19 18.76 13.83
C VAL A 351 5.69 18.64 14.13
N VAL A 352 5.37 18.42 15.41
CA VAL A 352 4.01 18.28 15.92
C VAL A 352 3.71 19.22 17.08
N ASP A 353 2.44 19.58 17.29
CA ASP A 353 2.02 20.24 18.52
C ASP A 353 1.81 19.17 19.61
N ARG A 354 2.27 19.46 20.83
CA ARG A 354 2.09 18.60 22.00
C ARG A 354 0.61 18.33 22.32
N LYS A 355 -0.30 19.24 21.98
CA LYS A 355 -1.74 19.07 22.25
C LYS A 355 -2.39 18.05 21.32
N ASP A 356 -1.81 17.84 20.15
CA ASP A 356 -2.31 16.95 19.11
C ASP A 356 -1.64 15.57 19.16
N LEU A 357 -0.72 15.36 20.11
CA LEU A 357 0.00 14.11 20.29
C LEU A 357 -0.83 13.15 21.14
N ASP A 358 -1.73 12.41 20.51
CA ASP A 358 -2.39 11.29 21.17
C ASP A 358 -1.44 10.09 21.34
N TYR A 359 -1.84 9.15 22.21
CA TYR A 359 -1.05 7.95 22.51
C TYR A 359 -0.72 7.12 21.28
N GLN A 360 -1.65 7.04 20.33
CA GLN A 360 -1.48 6.26 19.10
C GLN A 360 -0.41 6.88 18.20
N THR A 361 -0.45 8.20 18.04
CA THR A 361 0.52 8.99 17.29
C THR A 361 1.92 8.90 17.91
N MET A 362 2.03 8.94 19.25
CA MET A 362 3.30 8.70 19.95
C MET A 362 3.88 7.32 19.65
N LYS A 363 3.05 6.27 19.71
CA LYS A 363 3.49 4.88 19.49
C LYS A 363 3.99 4.66 18.06
N GLU A 364 3.32 5.24 17.05
CA GLU A 364 3.78 5.19 15.66
C GLU A 364 5.13 5.91 15.48
N TYR A 365 5.35 7.02 16.19
CA TYR A 365 6.59 7.78 16.10
C TYR A 365 7.76 7.15 16.86
N ASP A 366 7.48 6.48 17.98
CA ASP A 366 8.48 5.73 18.75
C ASP A 366 9.11 4.57 17.95
N ARG A 367 8.49 4.15 16.83
CA ARG A 367 9.06 3.18 15.88
C ARG A 367 10.34 3.68 15.19
N PHE A 368 10.47 4.99 15.00
CA PHE A 368 11.66 5.60 14.37
C PHE A 368 12.75 5.82 15.41
N GLU A 369 12.37 6.36 16.56
CA GLU A 369 13.27 6.49 17.70
C GLU A 369 12.48 6.63 18.99
N LYS A 370 12.69 5.69 19.92
CA LYS A 370 12.01 5.69 21.22
C LYS A 370 12.25 7.01 21.97
N GLY A 371 11.17 7.70 22.31
CA GLY A 371 11.21 8.90 23.14
C GLY A 371 11.49 10.20 22.38
N ALA A 372 11.53 10.19 21.05
CA ALA A 372 11.68 11.40 20.23
C ALA A 372 10.50 12.37 20.44
N ALA A 373 9.28 11.83 20.48
CA ALA A 373 8.05 12.59 20.64
C ALA A 373 7.61 12.73 22.11
N ASN A 374 8.50 13.22 22.99
CA ASN A 374 8.16 13.48 24.39
C ASN A 374 7.78 14.96 24.65
N GLY A 375 6.84 15.21 25.55
CA GLY A 375 6.26 16.54 25.80
C GLY A 375 7.11 17.51 26.64
N ASN A 376 8.35 17.18 26.97
CA ASN A 376 9.24 18.06 27.72
C ASN A 376 9.92 19.11 26.81
N THR A 377 10.60 20.09 27.39
CA THR A 377 11.32 21.14 26.66
C THR A 377 12.80 20.85 26.43
N SER A 378 13.26 19.64 26.79
CA SER A 378 14.66 19.26 26.66
C SER A 378 15.03 19.08 25.19
N THR A 379 16.08 19.77 24.75
CA THR A 379 16.62 19.66 23.39
C THR A 379 17.72 18.60 23.28
N LYS A 380 18.08 17.89 24.36
CA LYS A 380 19.19 16.92 24.36
C LYS A 380 18.99 15.78 23.35
N VAL A 381 17.77 15.23 23.30
CA VAL A 381 17.43 14.16 22.34
C VAL A 381 17.45 14.70 20.92
N LEU A 382 16.80 15.85 20.69
CA LEU A 382 16.80 16.51 19.38
C LEU A 382 18.23 16.78 18.88
N GLN A 383 19.10 17.33 19.72
CA GLN A 383 20.49 17.60 19.36
C GLN A 383 21.23 16.31 18.99
N LYS A 384 21.13 15.26 19.81
CA LYS A 384 21.73 13.95 19.53
C LYS A 384 21.27 13.41 18.17
N GLN A 385 19.98 13.51 17.86
CA GLN A 385 19.43 13.07 16.58
C GLN A 385 19.91 13.91 15.40
N LEU A 386 20.10 15.22 15.57
CA LEU A 386 20.65 16.10 14.52
C LEU A 386 22.14 15.83 14.27
N GLU A 387 22.85 15.33 15.27
CA GLU A 387 24.27 14.95 15.19
C GLU A 387 24.47 13.52 14.65
N ASP A 388 23.50 12.63 14.83
CA ASP A 388 23.53 11.24 14.36
C ASP A 388 23.17 11.11 12.86
N ASP A 389 24.13 10.75 12.01
CA ASP A 389 23.90 10.59 10.57
C ASP A 389 22.99 9.42 10.18
N SER A 390 22.79 8.45 11.08
CA SER A 390 21.83 7.34 10.87
C SER A 390 20.37 7.76 11.12
N ALA A 391 20.16 8.80 11.92
CA ALA A 391 18.83 9.35 12.20
C ALA A 391 18.32 10.21 11.03
N LYS A 392 17.58 9.60 10.11
CA LYS A 392 17.02 10.28 8.93
C LYS A 392 15.70 11.02 9.19
N ILE A 393 14.84 10.49 10.07
CA ILE A 393 13.55 11.12 10.42
C ILE A 393 13.60 11.49 11.89
N ILE A 394 13.33 12.77 12.19
CA ILE A 394 13.37 13.31 13.53
C ILE A 394 11.98 13.82 13.89
N VAL A 395 11.33 13.15 14.83
CA VAL A 395 10.03 13.58 15.35
C VAL A 395 10.24 14.48 16.56
N THR A 396 9.64 15.68 16.57
CA THR A 396 9.82 16.63 17.67
C THR A 396 8.61 17.53 17.87
N THR A 397 8.50 18.15 19.04
CA THR A 397 7.44 19.14 19.31
C THR A 397 7.90 20.54 18.90
N ILE A 398 6.97 21.39 18.44
CA ILE A 398 7.26 22.74 17.93
C ILE A 398 8.12 23.60 18.88
N GLN A 399 8.04 23.38 20.19
CA GLN A 399 8.81 24.16 21.18
C GLN A 399 10.31 23.82 21.19
N LYS A 400 10.71 22.61 20.81
CA LYS A 400 12.11 22.16 20.93
C LYS A 400 13.03 22.76 19.85
N PRO A 401 12.66 22.82 18.56
CA PRO A 401 13.46 23.50 17.54
C PRO A 401 13.74 24.97 17.88
N ASP A 402 12.75 25.71 18.40
CA ASP A 402 12.91 27.12 18.79
C ASP A 402 14.00 27.30 19.87
N VAL A 403 13.93 26.49 20.93
CA VAL A 403 14.95 26.47 21.99
C VAL A 403 16.32 26.01 21.46
N PHE A 404 16.34 25.05 20.53
CA PHE A 404 17.59 24.56 19.94
C PHE A 404 18.27 25.65 19.10
N ILE A 405 17.52 26.33 18.24
CA ILE A 405 18.02 27.38 17.34
C ILE A 405 18.56 28.56 18.13
N SER A 406 17.86 29.00 19.18
CA SER A 406 18.32 30.11 20.03
C SER A 406 19.65 29.82 20.75
N LYS A 407 19.88 28.56 21.15
CA LYS A 407 21.09 28.13 21.88
C LYS A 407 22.26 27.75 20.98
N ASN A 408 22.02 27.29 19.74
CA ASN A 408 23.04 26.66 18.90
C ASN A 408 23.21 27.35 17.54
N LYS A 409 23.47 28.67 17.52
CA LYS A 409 23.53 29.47 16.28
C LYS A 409 24.54 29.02 15.22
N SER A 410 25.59 28.30 15.62
CA SER A 410 26.67 27.84 14.73
C SER A 410 26.70 26.32 14.56
N HIS A 411 25.59 25.63 14.82
CA HIS A 411 25.52 24.18 14.71
C HIS A 411 25.73 23.69 13.27
N ALA A 412 26.46 22.57 13.09
CA ALA A 412 26.78 22.03 11.76
C ALA A 412 25.54 21.62 10.93
N VAL A 413 24.40 21.38 11.59
CA VAL A 413 23.15 21.00 10.92
C VAL A 413 22.65 22.05 9.92
N TYR A 414 23.00 23.33 10.10
CA TYR A 414 22.59 24.38 9.15
C TYR A 414 23.28 24.27 7.78
N ALA A 415 24.34 23.47 7.67
CA ALA A 415 24.97 23.12 6.40
C ALA A 415 24.39 21.86 5.76
N LYS A 416 23.50 21.14 6.47
CA LYS A 416 22.82 19.93 5.98
C LYS A 416 21.50 20.30 5.30
N HIS A 417 21.08 19.49 4.33
CA HIS A 417 19.78 19.59 3.69
C HIS A 417 18.71 18.93 4.58
N VAL A 418 18.21 19.72 5.54
CA VAL A 418 17.12 19.34 6.43
C VAL A 418 15.82 19.94 5.90
N ILE A 419 14.78 19.11 5.79
CA ILE A 419 13.45 19.52 5.32
C ILE A 419 12.38 19.38 6.39
#